data_AF-A0A4P6JRL7-F1
#
_entry.id   AF-A0A4P6JRL7-F1
#
_cell.length_a   1.000
_cell.length_b   1.000
_cell.length_c   1.000
_cell.angle_alpha   90.00
_cell.angle_beta   90.00
_cell.angle_gamma   90.00
#
_symmetry.space_group_name_H-M   'P 1'
#
loop_
_entity.id
_entity.type
_entity.pdbx_description
1 polymer ?
#
loop_
_entity_poly.entity_id
_entity_poly.type
_entity_poly.pdbx_seq_one_letter_code
_entity_poly.pdbx_strand_id
1 'polypeptide(L)'
;MLDLYKPAARNILVNSSLALYNWLRGNLLPKGRSVTMLEEGAVSEEKTRGKAGYALFLSGSLALDLVNTEMIVRGKKRDVLSSPDTLSHWWQEALVHHPEHVHVEGEELAISWTPELLEEVKKLRQTLRTLFTHLIEAQAATLEDLEALNQILSLGYQSLQQTTRGTIIVVYRTHDQQKGRILLPIVLSAFQLLTEGERQRLHKCKNERCILFFYDTTKSGTRQWCSLECLNRSRSIRHYQQLKKQPSQK
;
A
#
# COMPACT_ATOMS: atom_id res chain seq x y z
N MET A 1 -0.23 -49.99 7.57
CA MET A 1 -0.34 -50.46 6.19
C MET A 1 -1.29 -49.52 5.46
N LEU A 2 -0.77 -48.79 4.46
CA LEU A 2 -1.45 -48.12 3.32
C LEU A 2 -2.54 -47.09 3.68
N ASP A 3 -2.34 -45.77 3.63
CA ASP A 3 -1.77 -44.87 2.62
C ASP A 3 -2.67 -44.62 1.39
N LEU A 4 -2.73 -43.34 1.00
CA LEU A 4 -3.20 -42.75 -0.27
C LEU A 4 -4.71 -42.44 -0.47
N TYR A 5 -5.09 -41.20 -0.15
CA TYR A 5 -5.89 -40.38 -1.08
C TYR A 5 -5.42 -38.92 -1.08
N LYS A 6 -4.49 -38.61 -1.99
CA LYS A 6 -4.17 -37.25 -2.44
C LYS A 6 -5.23 -36.83 -3.47
N PRO A 7 -5.96 -35.71 -3.30
CA PRO A 7 -6.50 -35.01 -4.45
C PRO A 7 -5.36 -34.26 -5.13
N ALA A 8 -5.08 -34.63 -6.38
CA ALA A 8 -4.17 -33.93 -7.25
C ALA A 8 -4.58 -32.45 -7.36
N ALA A 9 -3.65 -31.56 -7.03
CA ALA A 9 -3.76 -30.14 -7.30
C ALA A 9 -3.85 -29.94 -8.81
N ARG A 10 -5.07 -29.74 -9.31
CA ARG A 10 -5.28 -29.16 -10.64
C ARG A 10 -5.03 -27.67 -10.49
N ASN A 11 -3.85 -27.26 -10.95
CA ASN A 11 -3.48 -25.87 -11.21
C ASN A 11 -4.53 -25.22 -12.11
N ILE A 12 -5.50 -24.55 -11.51
CA ILE A 12 -6.20 -23.45 -12.16
C ILE A 12 -5.30 -22.24 -11.90
N LEU A 13 -4.51 -21.87 -12.90
CA LEU A 13 -3.72 -20.65 -12.92
C LEU A 13 -4.68 -19.46 -12.89
N VAL A 14 -5.13 -19.07 -11.70
CA VAL A 14 -5.56 -17.69 -11.46
C VAL A 14 -4.25 -16.91 -11.42
N ASN A 15 -3.99 -16.17 -12.49
CA ASN A 15 -2.87 -15.25 -12.62
C ASN A 15 -2.84 -14.33 -11.39
N SER A 16 -2.03 -14.66 -10.38
CA SER A 16 -1.63 -13.70 -9.38
C SER A 16 -0.72 -12.71 -10.09
N SER A 17 -1.20 -11.48 -10.28
CA SER A 17 -0.44 -10.41 -10.95
C SER A 17 0.92 -10.21 -10.29
N LEU A 18 1.06 -10.55 -9.00
CA LEU A 18 2.33 -10.57 -8.27
C LEU A 18 3.31 -11.64 -8.77
N ALA A 19 2.88 -12.86 -9.10
CA ALA A 19 3.78 -13.91 -9.56
C ALA A 19 4.27 -13.64 -10.98
N LEU A 20 3.39 -13.15 -11.85
CA LEU A 20 3.75 -12.74 -13.22
C LEU A 20 4.65 -11.49 -13.20
N TYR A 21 4.37 -10.51 -12.32
CA TYR A 21 5.21 -9.33 -12.12
C TYR A 21 6.61 -9.68 -11.59
N ASN A 22 6.70 -10.57 -10.59
CA ASN A 22 7.98 -11.04 -10.05
C ASN A 22 8.79 -11.88 -11.05
N TRP A 23 8.12 -12.68 -11.90
CA TRP A 23 8.77 -13.43 -12.98
C TRP A 23 9.28 -12.51 -14.11
N LEU A 24 8.51 -11.48 -14.49
CA LEU A 24 8.92 -10.49 -15.50
C LEU A 24 10.10 -9.61 -15.03
N ARG A 25 10.13 -9.19 -13.76
CA ARG A 25 11.28 -8.48 -13.17
C ARG A 25 12.56 -9.31 -13.14
N GLY A 26 12.45 -10.63 -12.99
CA GLY A 26 13.60 -11.54 -12.93
C GLY A 26 14.31 -11.75 -14.27
N ASN A 27 13.61 -11.56 -15.40
CA ASN A 27 14.08 -11.97 -16.73
C ASN A 27 14.36 -10.82 -17.72
N LEU A 28 14.19 -9.54 -17.32
CA LEU A 28 14.33 -8.38 -18.22
C LEU A 28 15.42 -7.37 -17.85
N LEU A 29 16.40 -7.74 -17.03
CA LEU A 29 17.63 -6.94 -16.89
C LEU A 29 18.71 -7.47 -17.87
N PRO A 30 19.18 -6.66 -18.85
CA PRO A 30 20.37 -7.01 -19.60
C PRO A 30 21.56 -7.02 -18.63
N LYS A 31 22.29 -8.14 -18.62
CA LYS A 31 23.60 -8.23 -17.96
C LYS A 31 24.57 -7.24 -18.62
N GLY A 32 25.17 -6.39 -17.79
CA GLY A 32 26.44 -5.74 -18.05
C GLY A 32 26.38 -4.48 -18.92
N ARG A 33 26.54 -3.32 -18.29
CA ARG A 33 27.35 -2.23 -18.82
C ARG A 33 27.88 -1.37 -17.68
N SER A 34 29.20 -1.38 -17.54
CA SER A 34 30.00 -0.43 -16.79
C SER A 34 29.70 0.99 -17.27
N VAL A 35 29.38 1.90 -16.35
CA VAL A 35 29.37 3.33 -16.64
C VAL A 35 30.64 3.92 -16.04
N THR A 36 31.55 4.28 -16.94
CA THR A 36 32.77 5.05 -16.72
C THR A 36 32.47 6.43 -16.15
N MET A 37 33.30 6.83 -15.20
CA MET A 37 33.38 8.17 -14.62
C MET A 37 33.61 9.23 -15.71
N LEU A 38 32.76 10.27 -15.76
CA LEU A 38 33.09 11.57 -16.32
C LEU A 38 32.42 12.68 -15.48
N GLU A 39 33.29 13.38 -14.76
CA GLU A 39 33.39 14.83 -14.49
C GLU A 39 32.15 15.68 -14.18
N GLU A 40 32.14 16.13 -12.92
CA GLU A 40 31.81 17.46 -12.39
C GLU A 40 30.96 18.41 -13.25
N GLY A 41 29.65 18.41 -12.95
CA GLY A 41 28.75 19.52 -13.24
C GLY A 41 27.95 19.84 -11.97
N ALA A 42 28.19 21.01 -11.39
CA ALA A 42 27.54 21.48 -10.17
C ALA A 42 26.01 21.52 -10.30
N VAL A 43 25.32 20.58 -9.65
CA VAL A 43 23.88 20.66 -9.42
C VAL A 43 23.69 21.30 -8.04
N SER A 44 23.20 22.53 -8.05
CA SER A 44 22.78 23.27 -6.87
C SER A 44 21.79 22.45 -6.05
N GLU A 45 22.17 22.10 -4.81
CA GLU A 45 21.28 21.55 -3.80
C GLU A 45 20.19 22.57 -3.45
N GLU A 46 19.07 22.50 -4.16
CA GLU A 46 17.86 23.17 -3.75
C GLU A 46 17.29 22.41 -2.54
N LYS A 47 17.55 22.94 -1.34
CA LYS A 47 17.00 22.49 -0.05
C LYS A 47 15.47 22.41 -0.13
N THR A 48 14.95 21.24 -0.48
CA THR A 48 13.52 20.94 -0.40
C THR A 48 13.12 20.80 1.07
N ARG A 49 12.74 21.94 1.67
CA ARG A 49 12.08 22.01 2.96
C ARG A 49 10.76 21.21 2.92
N GLY A 50 10.77 19.99 3.44
CA GLY A 50 9.61 19.31 4.03
C GLY A 50 8.36 19.13 3.16
N LYS A 51 8.44 18.35 2.07
CA LYS A 51 7.23 17.76 1.48
C LYS A 51 6.88 16.46 2.23
N ALA A 52 5.75 16.47 2.93
CA ALA A 52 5.22 15.31 3.65
C ALA A 52 4.81 14.13 2.72
N GLY A 53 4.82 14.33 1.39
CA GLY A 53 4.34 13.36 0.39
C GLY A 53 5.21 12.12 0.20
N TYR A 54 6.54 12.19 0.39
CA TYR A 54 7.43 11.06 0.08
C TYR A 54 7.20 9.81 0.94
N ALA A 55 6.65 9.95 2.15
CA ALA A 55 6.41 8.81 3.03
C ALA A 55 5.07 8.11 2.75
N LEU A 56 4.15 8.74 2.01
CA LEU A 56 2.79 8.24 1.83
C LEU A 56 2.71 7.01 0.93
N PHE A 57 3.65 6.84 -0.02
CA PHE A 57 3.66 5.75 -1.01
C PHE A 57 4.81 4.74 -0.82
N LEU A 58 5.31 4.62 0.41
CA LEU A 58 6.38 3.66 0.78
C LEU A 58 5.86 2.46 1.59
N SER A 59 4.53 2.29 1.65
CA SER A 59 3.90 1.26 2.47
C SER A 59 3.82 -0.10 1.79
N GLY A 60 3.98 -0.17 0.46
CA GLY A 60 3.99 -1.43 -0.28
C GLY A 60 2.61 -1.96 -0.70
N SER A 61 1.53 -1.19 -0.50
CA SER A 61 0.23 -1.46 -1.12
C SER A 61 -0.66 -0.21 -1.13
N LEU A 62 -1.56 -0.11 -2.10
CA LEU A 62 -2.53 0.98 -2.22
C LEU A 62 -3.41 1.11 -0.96
N ALA A 63 -3.86 -0.02 -0.40
CA ALA A 63 -4.66 -0.04 0.82
C ALA A 63 -3.93 0.57 2.03
N LEU A 64 -2.65 0.23 2.21
CA LEU A 64 -1.83 0.78 3.29
C LEU A 64 -1.49 2.26 3.06
N ASP A 65 -1.34 2.69 1.81
CA ASP A 65 -1.13 4.11 1.50
C ASP A 65 -2.38 4.94 1.83
N LEU A 66 -3.59 4.42 1.58
CA LEU A 66 -4.83 5.05 2.06
C LEU A 66 -4.81 5.18 3.58
N VAL A 67 -4.53 4.10 4.29
CA VAL A 67 -4.42 4.09 5.76
C VAL A 67 -3.44 5.16 6.26
N ASN A 68 -2.31 5.31 5.57
CA ASN A 68 -1.25 6.23 5.91
C ASN A 68 -1.51 7.70 5.55
N THR A 69 -2.61 8.03 4.87
CA THR A 69 -3.09 9.43 4.72
C THR A 69 -3.41 10.06 6.08
N GLU A 70 -3.60 9.26 7.12
CA GLU A 70 -3.63 9.70 8.51
C GLU A 70 -2.26 9.50 9.18
N MET A 71 -1.62 10.59 9.58
CA MET A 71 -0.22 10.56 10.03
C MET A 71 0.07 11.55 11.17
N ILE A 72 1.22 11.41 11.82
CA ILE A 72 1.72 12.37 12.82
C ILE A 72 2.72 13.32 12.17
N VAL A 73 2.41 14.61 12.12
CA VAL A 73 3.31 15.68 11.67
C VAL A 73 3.57 16.63 12.83
N ARG A 74 4.85 16.80 13.20
CA ARG A 74 5.27 17.66 14.34
C ARG A 74 4.49 17.38 15.63
N GLY A 75 4.24 16.10 15.92
CA GLY A 75 3.54 15.64 17.13
C GLY A 75 2.02 15.79 17.09
N LYS A 76 1.44 16.33 16.01
CA LYS A 76 -0.01 16.44 15.83
C LYS A 76 -0.50 15.46 14.77
N LYS A 77 -1.66 14.88 15.02
CA LYS A 77 -2.39 14.08 14.03
C LYS A 77 -2.81 14.98 12.88
N ARG A 78 -2.54 14.54 11.65
CA ARG A 78 -2.88 15.22 10.42
C ARG A 78 -3.58 14.24 9.50
N ASP A 79 -4.73 14.67 9.01
CA ASP A 79 -5.43 14.01 7.92
C ASP A 79 -5.03 14.69 6.60
N VAL A 80 -4.50 13.92 5.65
CA VAL A 80 -4.18 14.41 4.30
C VAL A 80 -5.47 14.59 3.47
N LEU A 81 -6.50 13.78 3.73
CA LEU A 81 -7.78 13.80 3.02
C LEU A 81 -8.75 14.78 3.68
N SER A 82 -8.38 16.07 3.71
CA SER A 82 -9.17 17.11 4.38
C SER A 82 -10.33 17.67 3.53
N SER A 83 -10.30 17.49 2.21
CA SER A 83 -11.30 17.97 1.26
C SER A 83 -11.40 17.06 0.02
N PRO A 84 -12.48 17.16 -0.78
CA PRO A 84 -12.59 16.40 -2.03
C PRO A 84 -11.42 16.67 -3.00
N ASP A 85 -10.89 17.90 -3.04
CA ASP A 85 -9.71 18.22 -3.85
C ASP A 85 -8.49 17.45 -3.37
N THR A 86 -8.23 17.37 -2.06
CA THR A 86 -7.09 16.60 -1.55
C THR A 86 -7.23 15.10 -1.80
N LEU A 87 -8.46 14.57 -1.84
CA LEU A 87 -8.73 13.20 -2.26
C LEU A 87 -8.41 12.99 -3.74
N SER A 88 -8.84 13.90 -4.60
CA SER A 88 -8.52 13.87 -6.03
C SER A 88 -7.00 13.82 -6.25
N HIS A 89 -6.26 14.75 -5.63
CA HIS A 89 -4.81 14.80 -5.76
C HIS A 89 -4.14 13.52 -5.24
N TRP A 90 -4.56 13.03 -4.06
CA TRP A 90 -4.03 11.79 -3.52
C TRP A 90 -4.30 10.59 -4.43
N TRP A 91 -5.50 10.50 -5.01
CA TRP A 91 -5.85 9.42 -5.93
C TRP A 91 -4.97 9.43 -7.19
N GLN A 92 -4.76 10.60 -7.78
CA GLN A 92 -3.87 10.72 -8.95
C GLN A 92 -2.42 10.33 -8.63
N GLU A 93 -1.89 10.75 -7.47
CA GLU A 93 -0.57 10.30 -7.02
C GLU A 93 -0.54 8.78 -6.76
N ALA A 94 -1.60 8.22 -6.18
CA ALA A 94 -1.71 6.80 -5.90
C ALA A 94 -1.64 5.95 -7.18
N LEU A 95 -2.32 6.36 -8.24
CA LEU A 95 -2.28 5.66 -9.54
C LEU A 95 -0.88 5.67 -10.18
N VAL A 96 -0.12 6.76 -10.00
CA VAL A 96 1.28 6.83 -10.46
C VAL A 96 2.17 5.86 -9.69
N HIS A 97 1.92 5.68 -8.39
CA HIS A 97 2.72 4.82 -7.53
C HIS A 97 2.31 3.34 -7.54
N HIS A 98 1.08 3.03 -7.95
CA HIS A 98 0.54 1.68 -8.07
C HIS A 98 0.02 1.43 -9.50
N PRO A 99 0.86 1.48 -10.55
CA PRO A 99 0.42 1.21 -11.92
C PRO A 99 -0.16 -0.21 -12.10
N GLU A 100 0.15 -1.12 -11.18
CA GLU A 100 -0.37 -2.48 -11.12
C GLU A 100 -1.71 -2.65 -10.39
N HIS A 101 -2.32 -1.56 -9.92
CA HIS A 101 -3.64 -1.61 -9.28
C HIS A 101 -4.67 -2.32 -10.16
N VAL A 102 -5.70 -2.87 -9.53
CA VAL A 102 -6.80 -3.47 -10.27
C VAL A 102 -7.56 -2.38 -11.00
N HIS A 103 -7.50 -2.41 -12.33
CA HIS A 103 -8.20 -1.47 -13.19
C HIS A 103 -9.70 -1.81 -13.21
N VAL A 104 -10.53 -0.81 -12.95
CA VAL A 104 -11.99 -0.93 -13.00
C VAL A 104 -12.50 -0.28 -14.27
N GLU A 105 -13.40 -0.94 -14.99
CA GLU A 105 -13.96 -0.40 -16.24
C GLU A 105 -14.52 1.01 -16.04
N GLY A 106 -14.14 1.94 -16.93
CA GLY A 106 -14.54 3.33 -16.87
C GLY A 106 -13.66 4.21 -15.99
N GLU A 107 -12.53 3.72 -15.47
CA GLU A 107 -11.57 4.51 -14.68
C GLU A 107 -11.02 5.74 -15.42
N GLU A 108 -11.00 5.73 -16.75
CA GLU A 108 -10.63 6.87 -17.59
C GLU A 108 -11.65 8.03 -17.55
N LEU A 109 -12.88 7.76 -17.09
CA LEU A 109 -13.93 8.75 -17.01
C LEU A 109 -13.79 9.60 -15.74
N ALA A 110 -14.09 10.90 -15.86
CA ALA A 110 -13.97 11.83 -14.76
C ALA A 110 -14.79 11.41 -13.53
N ILE A 111 -14.16 11.45 -12.35
CA ILE A 111 -14.78 11.21 -11.05
C ILE A 111 -15.30 12.54 -10.51
N SER A 112 -16.56 12.58 -10.07
CA SER A 112 -17.07 13.69 -9.26
C SER A 112 -16.54 13.66 -7.82
N TRP A 113 -15.62 14.56 -7.48
CA TRP A 113 -15.03 14.62 -6.14
C TRP A 113 -15.98 15.35 -5.18
N THR A 114 -16.82 14.60 -4.46
CA THR A 114 -17.81 15.16 -3.53
C THR A 114 -17.45 14.92 -2.05
N PRO A 115 -18.00 15.71 -1.12
CA PRO A 115 -17.86 15.44 0.33
C PRO A 115 -18.35 14.05 0.73
N GLU A 116 -19.41 13.54 0.11
CA GLU A 116 -19.95 12.20 0.39
C GLU A 116 -18.95 11.11 0.00
N LEU A 117 -18.32 11.23 -1.19
CA LEU A 117 -17.28 10.29 -1.61
C LEU A 117 -16.07 10.34 -0.67
N LEU A 118 -15.68 11.53 -0.24
CA LEU A 118 -14.60 11.71 0.74
C LEU A 118 -14.90 10.97 2.05
N GLU A 119 -16.12 11.08 2.57
CA GLU A 119 -16.51 10.38 3.79
C GLU A 119 -16.56 8.86 3.60
N GLU A 120 -16.98 8.35 2.45
CA GLU A 120 -16.89 6.90 2.13
C GLU A 120 -15.44 6.40 2.10
N VAL A 121 -14.53 7.15 1.49
CA VAL A 121 -13.10 6.81 1.47
C VAL A 121 -12.50 6.85 2.89
N LYS A 122 -12.88 7.83 3.72
CA LYS A 122 -12.44 7.91 5.12
C LYS A 122 -12.99 6.76 5.97
N LYS A 123 -14.24 6.36 5.76
CA LYS A 123 -14.82 5.17 6.41
C LYS A 123 -14.00 3.92 6.04
N LEU A 124 -13.76 3.67 4.76
CA LEU A 124 -12.90 2.58 4.30
C LEU A 124 -11.50 2.64 4.95
N ARG A 125 -10.89 3.83 4.99
CA ARG A 125 -9.59 4.03 5.65
C ARG A 125 -9.62 3.60 7.12
N GLN A 126 -10.67 3.96 7.85
CA GLN A 126 -10.81 3.61 9.26
C GLN A 126 -11.01 2.10 9.45
N THR A 127 -11.84 1.46 8.62
CA THR A 127 -12.03 0.01 8.64
C THR A 127 -10.71 -0.72 8.37
N LEU A 128 -9.96 -0.32 7.34
CA LEU A 128 -8.64 -0.89 7.04
C LEU A 128 -7.64 -0.65 8.17
N ARG A 129 -7.67 0.53 8.79
CA ARG A 129 -6.81 0.84 9.95
C ARG A 129 -7.10 -0.11 11.11
N THR A 130 -8.36 -0.34 11.45
CA THR A 130 -8.77 -1.28 12.51
C THR A 130 -8.32 -2.70 12.17
N LEU A 131 -8.67 -3.19 10.98
CA LEU A 131 -8.33 -4.52 10.52
C LEU A 131 -6.81 -4.78 10.55
N PHE A 132 -6.01 -3.87 9.97
CA PHE A 132 -4.55 -4.03 9.99
C PHE A 132 -3.96 -3.92 11.40
N THR A 133 -4.58 -3.16 12.30
CA THR A 133 -4.16 -3.12 13.72
C THR A 133 -4.35 -4.48 14.37
N HIS A 134 -5.54 -5.10 14.25
CA HIS A 134 -5.78 -6.45 14.74
C HIS A 134 -4.75 -7.45 14.15
N LEU A 135 -4.47 -7.34 12.86
CA LEU A 135 -3.52 -8.24 12.20
C LEU A 135 -2.09 -8.07 12.71
N ILE A 136 -1.61 -6.83 12.86
CA ILE A 136 -0.27 -6.52 13.39
C ILE A 136 -0.14 -6.97 14.84
N GLU A 137 -1.20 -6.86 15.64
CA GLU A 137 -1.22 -7.23 17.06
C GLU A 137 -1.47 -8.73 17.31
N ALA A 138 -1.37 -9.56 16.26
CA ALA A 138 -1.62 -11.01 16.34
C ALA A 138 -3.04 -11.38 16.81
N GLN A 139 -4.01 -10.47 16.69
CA GLN A 139 -5.43 -10.69 17.01
C GLN A 139 -6.21 -11.18 15.78
N ALA A 140 -7.37 -11.79 15.99
CA ALA A 140 -8.28 -12.14 14.90
C ALA A 140 -9.00 -10.89 14.40
N ALA A 141 -9.23 -10.81 13.08
CA ALA A 141 -10.16 -9.83 12.52
C ALA A 141 -11.57 -10.13 13.01
N THR A 142 -12.35 -9.08 13.28
CA THR A 142 -13.76 -9.26 13.68
C THR A 142 -14.62 -9.57 12.46
N LEU A 143 -15.77 -10.20 12.66
CA LEU A 143 -16.74 -10.39 11.58
C LEU A 143 -17.26 -9.06 11.03
N GLU A 144 -17.38 -8.05 11.90
CA GLU A 144 -17.76 -6.69 11.52
C GLU A 144 -16.73 -6.03 10.59
N ASP A 145 -15.43 -6.18 10.88
CA ASP A 145 -14.35 -5.70 9.99
C ASP A 145 -14.48 -6.32 8.59
N LEU A 146 -14.72 -7.64 8.53
CA LEU A 146 -14.85 -8.37 7.27
C LEU A 146 -16.12 -7.98 6.51
N GLU A 147 -17.24 -7.82 7.19
CA GLU A 147 -18.51 -7.44 6.58
C GLU A 147 -18.43 -6.05 5.95
N ALA A 148 -17.78 -5.09 6.61
CA ALA A 148 -17.55 -3.76 6.05
C ALA A 148 -16.71 -3.79 4.75
N LEU A 149 -15.67 -4.64 4.67
CA LEU A 149 -14.91 -4.85 3.43
C LEU A 149 -15.75 -5.54 2.35
N ASN A 150 -16.52 -6.56 2.73
CA ASN A 150 -17.37 -7.32 1.82
C ASN A 150 -18.48 -6.47 1.20
N GLN A 151 -19.04 -5.51 1.94
CA GLN A 151 -19.99 -4.54 1.41
C GLN A 151 -19.39 -3.72 0.26
N ILE A 152 -18.13 -3.29 0.39
CA ILE A 152 -17.45 -2.55 -0.69
C ILE A 152 -17.10 -3.47 -1.86
N LEU A 153 -16.62 -4.69 -1.58
CA LEU A 153 -16.37 -5.70 -2.61
C LEU A 153 -17.65 -6.03 -3.41
N SER A 154 -18.81 -6.01 -2.77
CA SER A 154 -20.11 -6.26 -3.40
C SER A 154 -20.55 -5.16 -4.39
N LEU A 155 -19.92 -3.99 -4.36
CA LEU A 155 -20.12 -2.96 -5.40
C LEU A 155 -19.57 -3.43 -6.75
N GLY A 156 -18.59 -4.33 -6.72
CA GLY A 156 -17.88 -4.83 -7.87
C GLY A 156 -18.34 -6.22 -8.31
N TYR A 157 -18.15 -6.50 -9.59
CA TYR A 157 -18.27 -7.84 -10.14
C TYR A 157 -17.22 -8.08 -11.23
N GLN A 158 -16.90 -9.34 -11.46
CA GLN A 158 -15.96 -9.74 -12.50
C GLN A 158 -16.73 -10.20 -13.74
N SER A 159 -16.18 -9.86 -14.91
CA SER A 159 -16.66 -10.34 -16.20
C SER A 159 -15.48 -10.77 -17.06
N LEU A 160 -15.73 -11.60 -18.06
CA LEU A 160 -14.72 -12.00 -19.03
C LEU A 160 -14.90 -11.18 -20.30
N GLN A 161 -13.78 -10.71 -20.84
CA GLN A 161 -13.75 -10.05 -22.14
C GLN A 161 -12.65 -10.67 -23.00
N GLN A 162 -12.86 -10.68 -24.31
CA GLN A 162 -11.84 -11.08 -25.27
C GLN A 162 -11.17 -9.83 -25.84
N THR A 163 -9.83 -9.80 -25.85
CA THR A 163 -9.06 -8.75 -26.53
C THR A 163 -9.16 -8.90 -28.05
N THR A 164 -8.76 -7.87 -28.79
CA THR A 164 -8.68 -7.93 -30.27
C THR A 164 -7.75 -9.02 -30.80
N ARG A 165 -6.82 -9.53 -29.98
CA ARG A 165 -5.91 -10.64 -30.30
C ARG A 165 -6.45 -12.01 -29.88
N GLY A 166 -7.69 -12.06 -29.38
CA GLY A 166 -8.35 -13.31 -28.98
C GLY A 166 -8.04 -13.76 -27.55
N THR A 167 -7.22 -13.03 -26.78
CA THR A 167 -6.89 -13.36 -25.38
C THR A 167 -8.09 -13.09 -24.47
N ILE A 168 -8.44 -14.04 -23.61
CA ILE A 168 -9.46 -13.84 -22.58
C ILE A 168 -8.83 -13.14 -21.37
N ILE A 169 -9.43 -12.03 -20.95
CA ILE A 169 -9.02 -11.25 -19.78
C ILE A 169 -10.19 -11.12 -18.79
N VAL A 170 -9.86 -10.97 -17.51
CA VAL A 170 -10.83 -10.53 -16.49
C VAL A 170 -10.96 -9.01 -16.57
N VAL A 171 -12.20 -8.53 -16.47
CA VAL A 171 -12.55 -7.13 -16.35
C VAL A 171 -13.32 -6.93 -15.06
N TYR A 172 -12.84 -6.01 -14.22
CA TYR A 172 -13.53 -5.60 -13.01
C TYR A 172 -14.51 -4.48 -13.34
N ARG A 173 -15.77 -4.66 -12.96
CA ARG A 173 -16.85 -3.72 -13.20
C ARG A 173 -17.47 -3.33 -11.87
N THR A 174 -18.22 -2.23 -11.86
CA THR A 174 -18.94 -1.75 -10.67
C THR A 174 -20.38 -1.38 -11.02
N HIS A 175 -21.28 -1.60 -10.07
CA HIS A 175 -22.67 -1.15 -10.15
C HIS A 175 -22.79 0.36 -9.90
N ASP A 176 -21.98 0.90 -8.99
CA ASP A 176 -21.82 2.33 -8.76
C ASP A 176 -20.52 2.80 -9.40
N GLN A 177 -20.61 3.40 -10.58
CA GLN A 177 -19.46 3.88 -11.34
C GLN A 177 -18.73 5.03 -10.64
N GLN A 178 -19.43 5.82 -9.83
CA GLN A 178 -18.86 6.98 -9.17
C GLN A 178 -18.00 6.56 -7.96
N LYS A 179 -18.53 5.67 -7.10
CA LYS A 179 -17.81 5.20 -5.91
C LYS A 179 -16.87 4.04 -6.21
N GLY A 180 -17.31 3.10 -7.04
CA GLY A 180 -16.59 1.85 -7.29
C GLY A 180 -15.21 2.05 -7.93
N ARG A 181 -15.04 3.08 -8.76
CA ARG A 181 -13.75 3.36 -9.42
C ARG A 181 -12.61 3.72 -8.46
N ILE A 182 -12.92 4.16 -7.23
CA ILE A 182 -11.91 4.43 -6.20
C ILE A 182 -11.95 3.42 -5.06
N LEU A 183 -13.14 3.05 -4.57
CA LEU A 183 -13.25 2.15 -3.43
C LEU A 183 -12.85 0.71 -3.79
N LEU A 184 -13.18 0.25 -5.01
CA LEU A 184 -12.95 -1.13 -5.41
C LEU A 184 -11.45 -1.46 -5.59
N PRO A 185 -10.63 -0.65 -6.30
CA PRO A 185 -9.20 -0.93 -6.40
C PRO A 185 -8.50 -0.94 -5.03
N ILE A 186 -8.88 -0.04 -4.13
CA ILE A 186 -8.31 0.04 -2.78
C ILE A 186 -8.67 -1.20 -1.96
N VAL A 187 -9.95 -1.61 -1.95
CA VAL A 187 -10.37 -2.79 -1.19
C VAL A 187 -9.82 -4.08 -1.80
N LEU A 188 -9.65 -4.16 -3.12
CA LEU A 188 -9.02 -5.30 -3.78
C LEU A 188 -7.52 -5.38 -3.46
N SER A 189 -6.84 -4.24 -3.33
CA SER A 189 -5.47 -4.20 -2.80
C SER A 189 -5.39 -4.74 -1.37
N ALA A 190 -6.36 -4.39 -0.51
CA ALA A 190 -6.45 -4.96 0.82
C ALA A 190 -6.75 -6.47 0.77
N PHE A 191 -7.69 -6.90 -0.07
CA PHE A 191 -8.07 -8.29 -0.25
C PHE A 191 -6.86 -9.16 -0.63
N GLN A 192 -6.04 -8.72 -1.59
CA GLN A 192 -4.80 -9.40 -1.96
C GLN A 192 -3.84 -9.50 -0.78
N LEU A 193 -3.63 -8.41 -0.05
CA LEU A 193 -2.76 -8.40 1.14
C LEU A 193 -3.24 -9.38 2.22
N LEU A 194 -4.56 -9.50 2.40
CA LEU A 194 -5.20 -10.33 3.43
C LEU A 194 -5.22 -11.82 3.09
N THR A 195 -5.32 -12.14 1.80
CA THR A 195 -5.53 -13.52 1.33
C THR A 195 -4.27 -14.17 0.74
N GLU A 196 -3.41 -13.37 0.11
CA GLU A 196 -2.18 -13.83 -0.55
C GLU A 196 -0.91 -13.34 0.16
N GLY A 197 -1.01 -12.30 0.99
CA GLY A 197 0.12 -11.71 1.70
C GLY A 197 0.61 -12.54 2.88
N GLU A 198 1.90 -12.41 3.19
CA GLU A 198 2.49 -12.96 4.41
C GLU A 198 2.23 -12.01 5.58
N ARG A 199 1.34 -12.39 6.50
CA ARG A 199 1.00 -11.58 7.68
C ARG A 199 2.22 -11.06 8.46
N GLN A 200 3.28 -11.87 8.57
CA GLN A 200 4.51 -11.47 9.27
C GLN A 200 5.24 -10.26 8.66
N ARG A 201 4.96 -9.92 7.39
CA ARG A 201 5.56 -8.77 6.69
C ARG A 201 4.75 -7.50 6.88
N LEU A 202 3.54 -7.57 7.46
CA LEU A 202 2.74 -6.40 7.81
C LEU A 202 3.23 -5.84 9.14
N HIS A 203 3.65 -4.58 9.14
CA HIS A 203 4.29 -3.96 10.29
C HIS A 203 3.74 -2.56 10.58
N LYS A 204 3.71 -2.23 11.88
CA LYS A 204 3.73 -0.86 12.36
C LYS A 204 5.17 -0.34 12.41
N CYS A 205 5.39 0.91 12.01
CA CYS A 205 6.71 1.55 12.08
C CYS A 205 7.29 1.54 13.51
N LYS A 206 8.55 1.11 13.70
CA LYS A 206 9.23 1.09 15.01
C LYS A 206 9.70 2.45 15.51
N ASN A 207 9.43 3.54 14.79
CA ASN A 207 9.62 4.88 15.34
C ASN A 207 8.44 5.19 16.26
N GLU A 208 8.70 5.38 17.56
CA GLU A 208 7.68 5.62 18.61
C GLU A 208 6.75 6.82 18.31
N ARG A 209 7.19 7.77 17.47
CA ARG A 209 6.40 8.93 17.06
C ARG A 209 5.69 8.75 15.73
N CYS A 210 5.69 7.55 15.16
CA CYS A 210 5.11 7.22 13.87
C CYS A 210 3.96 6.23 14.04
N ILE A 211 2.87 6.46 13.32
CA ILE A 211 1.67 5.60 13.33
C ILE A 211 1.48 4.86 12.01
N LEU A 212 2.42 4.96 11.08
CA LEU A 212 2.26 4.41 9.74
C LEU A 212 2.43 2.88 9.75
N PHE A 213 1.69 2.23 8.87
CA PHE A 213 1.79 0.80 8.59
C PHE A 213 2.51 0.59 7.25
N PHE A 214 3.19 -0.54 7.10
CA PHE A 214 3.81 -0.93 5.84
C PHE A 214 3.87 -2.45 5.72
N TYR A 215 3.85 -2.93 4.49
CA TYR A 215 4.17 -4.29 4.12
C TYR A 215 5.62 -4.35 3.65
N ASP A 216 6.40 -5.28 4.22
CA ASP A 216 7.80 -5.43 3.88
C ASP A 216 8.00 -6.22 2.58
N THR A 217 8.13 -5.49 1.48
CA THR A 217 8.44 -6.03 0.15
C THR A 217 9.94 -6.31 -0.07
N THR A 218 10.80 -6.05 0.93
CA THR A 218 12.23 -6.33 0.80
C THR A 218 12.50 -7.83 0.81
N LYS A 219 13.62 -8.23 0.18
CA LYS A 219 14.03 -9.63 0.11
C LYS A 219 14.22 -10.25 1.51
N SER A 220 14.76 -9.49 2.47
CA SER A 220 15.02 -10.02 3.81
C SER A 220 13.76 -10.12 4.67
N GLY A 221 12.73 -9.31 4.42
CA GLY A 221 11.53 -9.30 5.28
C GLY A 221 11.82 -8.80 6.70
N THR A 222 12.87 -7.99 6.88
CA THR A 222 13.35 -7.51 8.19
C THR A 222 13.30 -5.99 8.36
N ARG A 223 12.61 -5.26 7.46
CA ARG A 223 12.42 -3.81 7.54
C ARG A 223 11.61 -3.48 8.79
N GLN A 224 12.10 -2.54 9.59
CA GLN A 224 11.45 -2.14 10.86
C GLN A 224 10.88 -0.71 10.82
N TRP A 225 11.19 0.08 9.79
CA TRP A 225 10.77 1.47 9.68
C TRP A 225 10.14 1.74 8.32
N CYS A 226 9.05 2.51 8.30
CA CYS A 226 8.32 2.86 7.08
C CYS A 226 9.10 3.82 6.15
N SER A 227 10.19 4.44 6.61
CA SER A 227 11.04 5.26 5.75
C SER A 227 12.43 5.44 6.35
N LEU A 228 13.38 5.92 5.54
CA LEU A 228 14.72 6.25 6.00
C LEU A 228 14.68 7.39 7.03
N GLU A 229 13.79 8.37 6.87
CA GLU A 229 13.60 9.46 7.84
C GLU A 229 13.10 8.92 9.19
N CYS A 230 12.22 7.91 9.19
CA CYS A 230 11.78 7.26 10.43
C CYS A 230 12.91 6.49 11.11
N LEU A 231 13.78 5.82 10.34
CA LEU A 231 14.99 5.19 10.87
C LEU A 231 15.90 6.25 11.53
N ASN A 232 16.19 7.35 10.83
CA ASN A 232 17.05 8.43 11.33
C ASN A 232 16.48 9.09 12.58
N ARG A 233 15.16 9.36 12.61
CA ARG A 233 14.46 9.88 13.79
C ARG A 233 14.54 8.93 14.97
N SER A 234 14.34 7.62 14.74
CA SER A 234 14.43 6.60 15.80
C SER A 234 15.85 6.54 16.39
N ARG A 235 16.90 6.60 15.56
CA ARG A 235 18.30 6.67 16.02
C ARG A 235 18.57 7.92 16.85
N SER A 236 18.11 9.08 16.38
CA SER A 236 18.27 10.36 17.09
C SER A 236 17.60 10.35 18.47
N ILE A 237 16.37 9.83 18.56
CA ILE A 237 15.64 9.70 19.84
C ILE A 237 16.43 8.81 20.82
N ARG A 238 16.91 7.64 20.37
CA ARG A 238 17.69 6.71 21.21
C ARG A 238 18.97 7.36 21.74
N HIS A 239 19.72 8.04 20.87
CA HIS A 239 20.95 8.73 21.26
C HIS A 239 20.68 9.80 22.33
N TYR A 240 19.65 10.64 22.13
CA TYR A 240 19.27 11.66 23.11
C TYR A 240 18.83 11.07 24.45
N GLN A 241 18.08 9.96 24.43
CA GLN A 241 17.69 9.24 25.65
C GLN A 241 18.91 8.67 26.41
N GLN A 242 19.94 8.22 25.69
CA GLN A 242 21.19 7.73 26.30
C GLN A 242 21.99 8.86 26.95
N LEU A 243 22.15 10.00 26.27
CA LEU A 243 22.82 11.18 26.82
C LEU A 243 22.13 11.70 28.09
N LYS A 244 20.80 11.69 28.13
CA LYS A 244 20.03 12.06 29.33
C LYS A 244 20.21 11.10 30.51
N LYS A 245 20.54 9.84 30.24
CA LYS A 245 20.72 8.80 31.27
C LYS A 245 22.15 8.75 31.83
N GLN A 246 23.11 9.41 31.19
CA GLN A 246 24.44 9.59 31.77
C GLN A 246 24.34 10.69 32.84
N PRO A 247 24.62 10.39 34.13
CA PRO A 247 24.68 11.43 35.14
C PRO A 247 25.77 12.43 34.75
N SER A 248 25.49 13.72 34.91
CA SER A 248 26.51 14.76 34.84
C SER A 248 27.64 14.37 35.79
N GLN A 249 28.81 13.96 35.26
CA GLN A 249 30.00 13.84 36.07
C GLN A 249 30.36 15.26 36.52
N LYS A 250 30.00 15.58 37.76
CA LYS A 250 30.53 16.71 38.53
C LYS A 250 31.34 16.15 39.69
#